data_AF-H5XUC3-F1
#
_entry.id   AF-H5XUC3-F1
#
_cell.length_a   1.000
_cell.length_b   1.000
_cell.length_c   1.000
_cell.angle_alpha   90.00
_cell.angle_beta   90.00
_cell.angle_gamma   90.00
#
_symmetry.space_group_name_H-M   'P 1'
#
loop_
_entity.id
_entity.type
_entity.pdbx_description
1 polymer ?
#
loop_
_entity_poly.entity_id
_entity_poly.type
_entity_poly.pdbx_seq_one_letter_code
_entity_poly.pdbx_strand_id
1 'polypeptide(L)'
;MKVYERRIIFASGILFILNALDGLLTFWGLNLKVIEEANPLMRGLITMNPSSVICAKLLLPLFMGVICWIAREQSQRLVKYSLSLVLVIYLLTNLLHLYWWLNL
;
A
#
# COMPACT_ATOMS: atom_id res chain seq x y z
N MET A 1 -11.08 -17.57 16.76
CA MET A 1 -10.20 -17.05 15.69
C MET A 1 -8.92 -17.88 15.63
N LYS A 2 -8.71 -18.59 14.53
CA LYS A 2 -7.56 -19.48 14.29
C LYS A 2 -6.27 -18.64 14.15
N VAL A 3 -5.10 -19.24 14.40
CA VAL A 3 -3.81 -18.53 14.34
C VAL A 3 -3.56 -17.87 12.98
N TYR A 4 -3.94 -18.52 11.88
CA TYR A 4 -3.77 -17.95 10.54
C TYR A 4 -4.66 -16.72 10.30
N GLU A 5 -5.87 -16.67 10.87
CA GLU A 5 -6.78 -15.53 10.73
C GLU A 5 -6.19 -14.29 11.41
N ARG A 6 -5.58 -14.47 12.60
CA ARG A 6 -4.87 -13.39 13.29
C ARG A 6 -3.72 -12.83 12.43
N ARG A 7 -2.99 -13.72 11.73
CA ARG A 7 -1.89 -13.32 10.85
C ARG A 7 -2.36 -12.52 9.65
N ILE A 8 -3.50 -12.89 9.04
CA ILE A 8 -4.08 -12.14 7.92
C ILE A 8 -4.48 -10.73 8.37
N ILE A 9 -5.18 -10.62 9.51
CA ILE A 9 -5.61 -9.32 10.05
C ILE A 9 -4.38 -8.45 10.36
N PHE A 10 -3.39 -9.01 11.05
CA PHE A 10 -2.17 -8.29 11.41
C PHE A 10 -1.38 -7.84 10.17
N ALA A 11 -1.16 -8.73 9.19
CA ALA A 11 -0.47 -8.41 7.95
C ALA A 11 -1.22 -7.35 7.13
N SER A 12 -2.54 -7.43 7.05
CA SER A 12 -3.37 -6.44 6.36
C SER A 12 -3.33 -5.09 7.07
N GLY A 13 -3.29 -5.08 8.41
CA GLY A 13 -3.11 -3.88 9.21
C GLY A 13 -1.74 -3.20 8.97
N ILE A 14 -0.66 -3.98 8.93
CA ILE A 14 0.66 -3.46 8.56
C ILE A 14 0.62 -2.88 7.15
N LEU A 15 0.02 -3.62 6.20
CA LEU A 15 -0.06 -3.17 4.82
C LEU A 15 -0.86 -1.87 4.68
N PHE A 16 -1.92 -1.70 5.46
CA PHE A 16 -2.70 -0.47 5.53
C PHE A 16 -1.85 0.71 6.03
N ILE A 17 -1.07 0.51 7.10
CA ILE A 17 -0.18 1.55 7.63
C ILE A 17 0.88 1.93 6.58
N LEU A 18 1.52 0.94 5.94
CA LEU A 18 2.52 1.19 4.89
C LEU A 18 1.94 1.96 3.70
N ASN A 19 0.70 1.64 3.30
CA ASN A 19 -0.01 2.36 2.23
C ASN A 19 -0.42 3.77 2.63
N ALA A 20 -0.81 3.97 3.90
CA ALA A 20 -1.13 5.30 4.42
C ALA A 20 0.11 6.20 4.40
N LEU A 21 1.24 5.70 4.86
CA LEU A 21 2.53 6.41 4.82
C LEU A 21 2.95 6.71 3.38
N ASP A 22 2.90 5.71 2.51
CA ASP A 22 3.17 5.84 1.08
C ASP A 22 2.29 6.94 0.43
N GLY A 23 0.98 6.94 0.71
CA GLY A 23 0.05 7.96 0.21
C GLY A 23 0.34 9.37 0.72
N LEU A 24 0.65 9.52 2.02
CA LEU A 24 0.99 10.81 2.60
C LEU A 24 2.31 11.36 2.04
N LEU A 25 3.35 10.54 1.97
CA LEU A 25 4.65 10.93 1.43
C LEU A 25 4.57 11.26 -0.06
N THR A 26 3.78 10.50 -0.82
CA THR A 26 3.50 10.80 -2.23
C THR A 26 2.78 12.15 -2.36
N PHE A 27 1.71 12.36 -1.60
CA PHE A 27 0.96 13.62 -1.63
C PHE A 27 1.84 14.83 -1.29
N TRP A 28 2.66 14.75 -0.24
CA TRP A 28 3.58 15.81 0.13
C TRP A 28 4.66 16.02 -0.91
N GLY A 29 5.30 14.96 -1.40
CA GLY A 29 6.34 15.08 -2.42
C GLY A 29 5.83 15.71 -3.71
N LEU A 30 4.61 15.38 -4.14
CA LEU A 30 3.99 15.99 -5.31
C LEU A 30 3.70 17.47 -5.09
N ASN A 31 3.17 17.85 -3.92
CA ASN A 31 2.89 19.26 -3.61
C ASN A 31 4.17 20.11 -3.52
N LEU A 32 5.25 19.54 -3.01
CA LEU A 32 6.56 20.17 -2.97
C LEU A 32 7.30 20.13 -4.32
N LYS A 33 6.76 19.43 -5.33
CA LYS A 33 7.36 19.21 -6.66
C LYS A 33 8.74 18.56 -6.63
N VAL A 34 8.99 17.73 -5.62
CA VAL A 34 10.27 17.03 -5.40
C VAL A 34 10.27 15.60 -5.93
N ILE A 35 9.09 15.09 -6.28
CA ILE A 35 8.91 13.75 -6.86
C ILE A 35 7.93 13.83 -8.02
N GLU A 36 8.04 12.86 -8.93
CA GLU A 36 7.03 12.59 -9.94
C GLU A 36 6.37 11.23 -9.68
N GLU A 37 5.07 11.14 -9.94
CA GLU A 37 4.35 9.87 -9.86
C GLU A 37 4.70 9.01 -11.08
N ALA A 38 5.37 7.88 -10.84
CA ALA A 38 5.78 6.94 -11.89
C ALA A 38 4.60 6.10 -12.40
N ASN A 39 3.54 5.91 -11.60
CA ASN A 39 2.38 5.14 -12.00
C ASN A 39 1.44 5.98 -12.90
N PRO A 40 1.27 5.64 -14.20
CA PRO A 40 0.47 6.44 -15.13
C PRO A 40 -1.03 6.47 -14.78
N LEU A 41 -1.57 5.38 -14.20
CA LEU A 41 -2.94 5.36 -13.69
C LEU A 41 -3.10 6.32 -12.52
N MET A 42 -2.10 6.34 -11.64
CA MET A 42 -2.12 7.19 -10.46
C MET A 42 -1.99 8.67 -10.83
N ARG A 43 -1.16 8.96 -11.83
CA ARG A 43 -0.98 10.29 -12.42
C ARG A 43 -2.30 10.87 -12.92
N GLY A 44 -3.13 10.07 -13.61
CA GLY A 44 -4.45 10.51 -14.09
C GLY A 44 -5.45 10.86 -12.99
N LEU A 45 -5.34 10.21 -11.81
CA LEU A 45 -6.16 10.55 -10.66
C LEU A 45 -5.65 11.83 -9.97
N ILE A 46 -4.34 11.96 -9.81
CA ILE A 46 -3.68 13.14 -9.21
C ILE A 46 -3.99 14.42 -10.00
N THR A 47 -4.03 14.36 -11.34
CA THR A 47 -4.36 15.53 -12.18
C THR A 47 -5.78 16.04 -11.98
N MET A 48 -6.72 15.18 -11.57
CA MET A 48 -8.08 15.59 -11.21
C MET A 48 -8.14 16.19 -9.81
N ASN A 49 -7.55 15.50 -8.82
CA ASN A 49 -7.45 15.98 -7.45
C ASN A 49 -6.25 15.32 -6.75
N PRO A 50 -5.20 16.06 -6.34
CA PRO A 50 -4.01 15.47 -5.72
C PRO A 50 -4.30 14.61 -4.49
N SER A 51 -5.34 14.92 -3.71
CA SER A 51 -5.74 14.14 -2.52
C SER A 51 -6.29 12.75 -2.87
N SER A 52 -6.66 12.50 -4.13
CA SER A 52 -7.14 11.17 -4.57
C SER A 52 -6.07 10.09 -4.43
N VAL A 53 -4.78 10.45 -4.41
CA VAL A 53 -3.67 9.49 -4.25
C VAL A 53 -3.76 8.75 -2.93
N ILE A 54 -4.15 9.45 -1.86
CA ILE A 54 -4.31 8.87 -0.52
C ILE A 54 -5.47 7.89 -0.53
N CYS A 55 -6.63 8.29 -1.06
CA CYS A 55 -7.80 7.43 -1.15
C CYS A 55 -7.51 6.16 -1.96
N ALA A 56 -6.87 6.28 -3.12
CA ALA A 56 -6.52 5.15 -3.97
C ALA A 56 -5.57 4.18 -3.25
N LYS A 57 -4.52 4.69 -2.59
CA LYS A 57 -3.55 3.89 -1.85
C LYS A 57 -4.16 3.23 -0.61
N LEU A 58 -5.13 3.85 0.07
CA LEU A 58 -5.82 3.23 1.21
C LEU A 58 -6.84 2.16 0.80
N LEU A 59 -7.42 2.24 -0.40
CA LEU A 59 -8.36 1.22 -0.89
C LEU A 59 -7.68 -0.11 -1.23
N LEU A 60 -6.45 -0.06 -1.74
CA LEU A 60 -5.66 -1.27 -2.09
C LEU A 60 -5.50 -2.27 -0.92
N PRO A 61 -5.00 -1.88 0.27
CA PRO A 61 -4.87 -2.80 1.41
C PRO A 61 -6.21 -3.28 1.94
N LEU A 62 -7.27 -2.46 1.83
CA LEU A 62 -8.63 -2.86 2.24
C LEU A 62 -9.16 -3.97 1.33
N PHE A 63 -9.13 -3.77 0.01
CA PHE A 63 -9.55 -4.79 -0.95
C PHE A 63 -8.69 -6.05 -0.84
N MET A 64 -7.37 -5.89 -0.72
CA MET A 64 -6.46 -7.03 -0.56
C MET A 64 -6.76 -7.82 0.71
N GLY A 65 -6.99 -7.13 1.84
CA GLY A 65 -7.37 -7.75 3.11
C GLY A 65 -8.69 -8.53 3.00
N VAL A 66 -9.70 -7.96 2.35
CA VAL A 66 -11.00 -8.62 2.10
C VAL A 66 -10.84 -9.85 1.19
N ILE A 67 -10.11 -9.73 0.08
CA ILE A 67 -9.86 -10.83 -0.85
C ILE A 67 -9.10 -11.96 -0.14
N CYS A 68 -8.03 -11.64 0.60
CA CYS A 68 -7.27 -12.61 1.38
C CYS A 68 -8.11 -13.26 2.48
N TRP A 69 -9.02 -12.50 3.09
CA TRP A 69 -9.96 -13.04 4.06
C TRP A 69 -10.88 -14.07 3.39
N ILE A 70 -11.50 -13.76 2.25
CA ILE A 70 -12.39 -14.70 1.55
C ILE A 70 -11.61 -15.95 1.07
N ALA A 71 -10.42 -15.75 0.49
CA ALA A 71 -9.60 -16.83 -0.05
C ALA A 71 -8.95 -17.74 1.02
N ARG A 72 -9.04 -17.36 2.32
CA ARG A 72 -8.39 -18.09 3.42
C ARG A 72 -8.83 -19.55 3.55
N GLU A 73 -10.08 -19.84 3.19
CA GLU A 73 -10.65 -21.19 3.22
C GLU A 73 -10.26 -22.03 2.00
N GLN A 74 -9.90 -21.39 0.88
CA GLN A 74 -9.49 -22.09 -0.35
C GLN A 74 -8.01 -22.47 -0.32
N SER A 75 -7.12 -21.53 0.06
CA SER A 75 -5.68 -21.80 0.11
C SER A 75 -4.93 -20.84 1.03
N GLN A 76 -4.54 -21.35 2.19
CA GLN A 76 -3.70 -20.60 3.14
C GLN A 76 -2.31 -20.27 2.58
N ARG A 77 -1.78 -21.13 1.70
CA ARG A 77 -0.47 -20.92 1.06
C ARG A 77 -0.53 -19.73 0.11
N LEU A 78 -1.55 -19.64 -0.73
CA LEU A 78 -1.74 -18.50 -1.64
C LEU A 78 -1.88 -17.20 -0.86
N VAL A 79 -2.76 -17.17 0.14
CA VAL A 79 -2.95 -15.96 0.98
C VAL A 79 -1.64 -15.53 1.65
N LYS A 80 -0.87 -16.48 2.20
CA LYS A 80 0.43 -16.18 2.81
C LYS A 80 1.40 -15.57 1.81
N TYR A 81 1.60 -16.22 0.64
CA TYR A 81 2.54 -15.73 -0.35
C TYR A 81 2.13 -14.38 -0.94
N SER A 82 0.85 -14.19 -1.23
CA SER A 82 0.34 -12.92 -1.75
C SER A 82 0.51 -11.78 -0.75
N LEU A 83 0.15 -11.97 0.53
CA LEU A 83 0.35 -10.94 1.56
C LEU A 83 1.84 -10.64 1.79
N SER A 84 2.69 -11.68 1.85
CA SER A 84 4.13 -11.49 1.99
C SER A 84 4.74 -10.72 0.82
N LEU A 85 4.35 -11.05 -0.41
CA LEU A 85 4.84 -10.36 -1.61
C LEU A 85 4.44 -8.88 -1.59
N VAL A 86 3.18 -8.57 -1.33
CA VAL A 86 2.68 -7.20 -1.32
C VAL A 86 3.30 -6.39 -0.18
N LEU A 87 3.49 -6.99 1.01
CA LEU A 87 4.21 -6.34 2.10
C LEU A 87 5.65 -5.97 1.73
N VAL A 88 6.39 -6.87 1.07
CA VAL A 88 7.76 -6.59 0.61
C VAL A 88 7.77 -5.45 -0.40
N ILE A 89 6.85 -5.43 -1.36
CA ILE A 89 6.73 -4.35 -2.33
C ILE A 89 6.52 -3.01 -1.62
N TYR A 90 5.55 -2.92 -0.71
CA TYR A 90 5.26 -1.68 0.00
C TYR A 90 6.35 -1.25 0.98
N LEU A 91 7.10 -2.20 1.54
CA LEU A 91 8.28 -1.89 2.33
C LEU A 91 9.34 -1.20 1.45
N LEU A 92 9.62 -1.76 0.27
CA LEU A 92 10.58 -1.18 -0.68
C LEU A 92 10.13 0.21 -1.17
N THR A 93 8.84 0.39 -1.46
CA THR A 93 8.29 1.71 -1.85
C THR A 93 8.47 2.74 -0.73
N ASN A 94 8.20 2.37 0.53
CA ASN A 94 8.43 3.28 1.66
C ASN A 94 9.91 3.59 1.88
N LEU A 95 10.81 2.63 1.64
CA LEU A 95 12.26 2.88 1.68
C LEU A 95 12.70 3.85 0.57
N LEU A 96 12.11 3.77 -0.62
CA LEU A 96 12.36 4.72 -1.69
C LEU A 96 11.91 6.14 -1.29
N HIS A 97 10.72 6.27 -0.67
CA HIS A 97 10.27 7.55 -0.13
C HIS A 97 11.21 8.10 0.95
N LEU A 98 11.70 7.24 1.85
CA LEU A 98 12.68 7.64 2.85
C LEU A 98 13.98 8.13 2.21
N TYR A 99 14.48 7.42 1.19
CA TYR A 99 15.65 7.84 0.43
C TYR A 99 15.44 9.22 -0.21
N TRP A 100 14.30 9.45 -0.88
CA TRP A 100 13.99 10.77 -1.44
C TRP A 100 13.95 11.86 -0.38
N TRP A 101 13.28 11.61 0.75
CA TRP A 101 13.18 12.58 1.83
C TRP A 101 14.53 12.93 2.47
N LEU A 102 15.46 11.97 2.55
CA LEU A 102 16.82 12.22 3.03
C LEU A 102 17.70 12.99 2.04
N ASN A 103 17.32 13.04 0.77
CA ASN A 103 18.03 13.77 -0.29
C ASN A 103 17.30 15.06 -0.75
N LEU A 104 16.23 15.44 -0.04
CA LEU A 104 15.57 16.75 -0.17
C LEU A 104 16.41 17.84 0.47
#